data_AF-A0A2V8UFC6-F1
#
_entry.id   AF-A0A2V8UFC6-F1
#
_cell.length_a   1.000
_cell.length_b   1.000
_cell.length_c   1.000
_cell.angle_alpha   90.00
_cell.angle_beta   90.00
_cell.angle_gamma   90.00
#
_symmetry.space_group_name_H-M   'P 1'
#
loop_
_entity.id
_entity.type
_entity.pdbx_description
1 polymer ?
#
loop_
_entity_poly.entity_id
_entity_poly.type
_entity_poly.pdbx_seq_one_letter_code
_entity_poly.pdbx_strand_id
1 'polypeptide(L)'
;MRVRWHLDRGEFSAHGYFPGVALRSEPPRLLLIAPALEFHPTAETILPYLSPLVEVERIGLNMDWRNRLEVMFRLRGSERPQ
;
A
#
# COMPACT_ATOMS: atom_id res chain seq x y z
N MET A 1 -11.85 7.96 1.80
CA MET A 1 -11.20 6.62 1.89
C MET A 1 -11.60 5.99 3.23
N ARG A 2 -12.19 4.79 3.22
CA ARG A 2 -12.91 4.23 4.40
C ARG A 2 -12.01 3.95 5.60
N VAL A 3 -10.76 3.54 5.38
CA VAL A 3 -9.78 3.31 6.47
C VAL A 3 -9.52 4.60 7.25
N ARG A 4 -9.35 5.74 6.56
CA ARG A 4 -9.17 7.04 7.21
C ARG A 4 -10.36 7.40 8.11
N TRP A 5 -11.59 7.18 7.62
CA TRP A 5 -12.81 7.45 8.37
C TRP A 5 -12.87 6.64 9.68
N HIS A 6 -12.51 5.36 9.65
CA HIS A 6 -12.45 4.51 10.85
C HIS A 6 -11.32 4.94 11.80
N LEU A 7 -10.17 5.37 11.26
CA LEU A 7 -9.03 5.86 12.03
C LEU A 7 -9.39 7.11 12.83
N ASP A 8 -9.99 8.11 12.18
CA ASP A 8 -10.35 9.40 12.79
C ASP A 8 -11.38 9.24 13.92
N ARG A 9 -12.11 8.13 13.94
CA ARG A 9 -13.15 7.82 14.93
C ARG A 9 -12.67 6.86 16.03
N GLY A 10 -11.39 6.48 16.01
CA GLY A 10 -10.81 5.54 16.96
C GLY A 10 -11.42 4.13 16.86
N GLU A 11 -12.09 3.81 15.76
CA GLU A 11 -12.87 2.58 15.65
C GLU A 11 -11.97 1.35 15.58
N PHE A 12 -10.74 1.46 15.07
CA PHE A 12 -9.80 0.33 15.12
C PHE A 12 -9.53 -0.13 16.55
N SER A 13 -9.17 0.80 17.43
CA SER A 13 -8.92 0.51 18.84
C SER A 13 -10.20 0.06 19.55
N ALA A 14 -11.34 0.71 19.28
CA ALA A 14 -12.62 0.37 19.89
C ALA A 14 -13.08 -1.06 19.56
N HIS A 15 -12.73 -1.58 18.39
CA HIS A 15 -13.02 -2.95 17.97
C HIS A 15 -11.89 -3.94 18.31
N GLY A 16 -10.85 -3.51 19.03
CA GLY A 16 -9.75 -4.37 19.47
C GLY A 16 -8.71 -4.70 18.38
N TYR A 17 -8.68 -3.97 17.27
CA TYR A 17 -7.64 -4.12 16.26
C TYR A 17 -6.31 -3.52 16.73
N PHE A 18 -5.20 -4.16 16.33
CA PHE A 18 -3.82 -3.72 16.62
C PHE A 18 -3.52 -3.52 18.12
N PRO A 19 -3.77 -4.53 18.98
CA PRO A 19 -3.56 -4.41 20.42
C PRO A 19 -2.11 -4.06 20.76
N GLY A 20 -1.92 -3.08 21.64
CA GLY A 20 -0.59 -2.61 22.05
C GLY A 20 0.14 -1.76 21.01
N VAL A 21 -0.49 -1.43 19.89
CA VAL A 21 0.10 -0.61 18.82
C VAL A 21 -0.62 0.72 18.74
N ALA A 22 0.11 1.81 19.02
CA ALA A 22 -0.41 3.16 18.79
C ALA A 22 -0.52 3.41 17.29
N LEU A 23 -1.76 3.56 16.80
CA LEU A 23 -2.00 3.91 15.41
C LEU A 23 -1.64 5.37 15.17
N ARG A 24 -0.89 5.61 14.10
CA ARG A 24 -0.57 6.98 13.71
C ARG A 24 -1.78 7.66 13.07
N SER A 25 -1.89 8.97 13.23
CA SER A 25 -3.04 9.76 12.76
C SER A 25 -2.84 10.41 11.38
N GLU A 26 -1.77 10.07 10.65
CA GLU A 26 -1.57 10.55 9.27
C GLU A 26 -2.47 9.81 8.26
N PRO A 27 -2.64 10.34 7.04
CA PRO A 27 -3.32 9.62 5.97
C PRO A 27 -2.73 8.22 5.78
N PRO A 28 -3.57 7.20 5.49
CA PRO A 28 -3.08 5.86 5.26
C PRO A 28 -2.21 5.81 4.00
N ARG A 29 -1.23 4.92 4.00
CA ARG A 29 -0.41 4.59 2.83
C ARG A 29 -1.03 3.39 2.11
N LEU A 30 -0.99 3.39 0.78
CA LEU A 30 -1.40 2.25 -0.05
C LEU A 30 -0.16 1.55 -0.60
N LEU A 31 0.03 0.28 -0.24
CA LEU A 31 1.08 -0.56 -0.78
C LEU A 31 0.46 -1.54 -1.78
N LEU A 32 0.86 -1.45 -3.05
CA LEU A 32 0.53 -2.42 -4.08
C LEU A 32 1.71 -3.38 -4.19
N ILE A 33 1.49 -4.67 -3.91
CA ILE A 33 2.55 -5.68 -3.86
C ILE A 33 2.17 -6.84 -4.79
N ALA A 34 3.06 -7.16 -5.73
CA ALA A 34 2.88 -8.23 -6.70
C ALA A 34 4.25 -8.74 -7.19
N PRO A 35 4.31 -9.92 -7.84
CA PRO A 35 5.51 -10.33 -8.57
C PRO A 35 5.92 -9.27 -9.59
N ALA A 36 7.21 -8.96 -9.66
CA ALA A 36 7.75 -7.85 -10.46
C ALA A 36 7.38 -7.96 -11.94
N LEU A 37 7.35 -9.18 -12.48
CA LEU A 37 6.99 -9.44 -13.89
C LEU A 37 5.47 -9.50 -14.14
N GLU A 38 4.66 -9.47 -13.09
CA GLU A 38 3.19 -9.58 -13.16
C GLU A 38 2.49 -8.26 -12.79
N PHE A 39 3.25 -7.16 -12.65
CA PHE A 39 2.67 -5.85 -12.38
C PHE A 39 1.86 -5.37 -13.60
N HIS A 40 0.55 -5.51 -13.51
CA HIS A 40 -0.34 -5.16 -14.61
C HIS A 40 -0.38 -3.62 -14.83
N PRO A 41 -0.27 -3.11 -16.07
CA PRO A 41 -0.30 -1.67 -16.37
C PRO A 41 -1.54 -0.94 -15.85
N THR A 42 -2.69 -1.63 -15.75
CA THR A 42 -3.92 -1.07 -15.15
C THR A 42 -3.72 -0.56 -13.73
N ALA A 43 -2.77 -1.12 -12.97
CA ALA A 43 -2.43 -0.62 -11.64
C ALA A 43 -1.97 0.84 -11.70
N GLU A 44 -1.31 1.27 -12.78
CA GLU A 44 -0.91 2.67 -13.00
C GLU A 44 -2.11 3.54 -13.44
N THR A 45 -3.02 2.97 -14.24
CA THR A 45 -4.21 3.68 -14.74
C THR A 45 -5.15 4.14 -13.62
N ILE A 46 -5.23 3.39 -12.51
CA ILE A 46 -6.11 3.73 -11.40
C ILE A 46 -5.52 4.77 -10.44
N LEU A 47 -4.19 4.96 -10.43
CA LEU A 47 -3.53 5.83 -9.46
C LEU A 47 -4.01 7.29 -9.48
N PRO A 48 -4.24 7.92 -10.66
CA PRO A 48 -4.73 9.29 -10.73
C PRO A 48 -6.12 9.50 -10.12
N TYR A 49 -6.91 8.43 -9.94
CA TYR A 49 -8.24 8.48 -9.34
C TYR A 49 -8.23 8.35 -7.81
N LEU A 50 -7.07 8.03 -7.22
CA LEU A 50 -6.89 8.00 -5.77
C LEU A 50 -6.70 9.42 -5.23
N SER A 51 -7.09 9.64 -3.97
CA SER A 51 -6.83 10.92 -3.32
C SER A 51 -5.32 11.19 -3.27
N PRO A 52 -4.84 12.39 -3.63
CA PRO A 52 -3.41 12.72 -3.59
C PRO A 52 -2.84 12.74 -2.17
N LEU A 53 -3.69 12.74 -1.13
CA LEU A 53 -3.28 12.61 0.27
C LEU A 53 -2.87 11.18 0.63
N VAL A 54 -3.20 10.19 -0.21
CA VAL A 54 -2.82 8.78 -0.02
C VAL A 54 -1.51 8.55 -0.76
N GLU A 55 -0.42 8.38 -0.01
CA GLU A 55 0.86 7.97 -0.57
C GLU A 55 0.72 6.54 -1.10
N VAL A 56 1.04 6.33 -2.39
CA VAL A 56 1.00 5.02 -3.03
C VAL A 56 2.41 4.53 -3.35
N GLU A 57 2.71 3.29 -2.99
CA GLU A 57 3.98 2.61 -3.29
C GLU A 57 3.69 1.28 -4.00
N ARG A 58 4.35 1.05 -5.13
CA ARG A 58 4.34 -0.23 -5.85
C ARG A 58 5.62 -0.99 -5.54
N ILE A 59 5.48 -2.23 -5.07
CA ILE A 59 6.58 -3.07 -4.61
C ILE A 59 6.58 -4.36 -5.43
N GLY A 60 7.56 -4.49 -6.33
CA GLY A 60 7.78 -5.68 -7.14
C GLY A 60 8.59 -6.72 -6.37
N LEU A 61 8.08 -7.95 -6.30
CA LEU A 61 8.78 -9.07 -5.68
C LEU A 61 9.47 -9.97 -6.71
N ASN A 62 10.47 -10.74 -6.29
CA ASN A 62 11.01 -11.82 -7.12
C ASN A 62 9.93 -12.86 -7.46
N MET A 63 10.09 -13.61 -8.56
CA MET A 63 9.10 -14.60 -8.99
C MET A 63 8.86 -15.71 -7.94
N ASP A 64 9.92 -16.12 -7.25
CA ASP A 64 9.88 -17.19 -6.24
C ASP A 64 9.65 -16.66 -4.80
N TRP A 65 8.91 -15.56 -4.67
CA TRP A 65 8.72 -14.84 -3.41
C TRP A 65 8.11 -15.67 -2.27
N ARG A 66 7.42 -16.78 -2.60
CA ARG A 66 6.84 -17.70 -1.62
C ARG A 66 7.89 -18.55 -0.91
N ASN A 67 9.01 -18.83 -1.57
CA ASN A 67 10.14 -19.57 -0.97
C ASN A 67 11.18 -18.60 -0.39
N ARG A 68 11.50 -17.52 -1.11
CA ARG A 68 12.42 -16.48 -0.66
C ARG A 68 11.90 -15.12 -1.06
N LEU A 69 11.48 -14.32 -0.08
CA LEU A 69 10.99 -12.97 -0.31
C LEU A 69 12.15 -12.02 -0.61
N GLU A 70 12.16 -11.45 -1.81
CA GLU A 70 13.11 -10.41 -2.21
C GLU A 70 12.37 -9.28 -2.93
N VAL A 71 12.66 -8.04 -2.53
CA VAL A 71 12.09 -6.83 -3.16
C VAL A 71 12.98 -6.44 -4.33
N MET A 72 12.44 -6.51 -5.55
CA MET A 72 13.14 -6.16 -6.78
C MET A 72 13.12 -4.65 -7.02
N PHE A 73 12.00 -3.99 -6.73
CA PHE A 73 11.85 -2.55 -6.88
C PHE A 73 10.82 -1.97 -5.90
N ARG A 74 10.95 -0.66 -5.68
CA ARG A 74 9.95 0.19 -5.03
C ARG A 74 9.75 1.43 -5.89
N LEU A 75 8.52 1.72 -6.27
CA LEU A 75 8.15 2.86 -7.11
C LEU A 75 7.05 3.66 -6.41
N ARG A 76 7.20 4.98 -6.32
CA ARG A 76 6.14 5.85 -5.79
C ARG A 76 5.16 6.18 -6.89
N GLY A 77 3.86 6.07 -6.59
CA GLY A 77 2.80 6.38 -7.55
C GLY A 77 3.06 5.73 -8.92
N SER A 78 3.03 6.54 -9.98
CA SER A 78 3.24 6.14 -11.38
C SER A 78 4.70 6.23 -11.86
N GLU A 79 5.68 6.33 -10.97
CA GLU A 79 7.12 6.29 -11.33
C GLU A 79 7.45 5.05 -12.16
N ARG A 80 8.22 5.18 -13.25
CA ARG A 80 8.63 4.01 -14.04
C ARG A 80 9.89 3.38 -13.45
N PRO A 81 10.05 2.04 -13.51
CA PRO A 81 11.32 1.40 -13.21
C PRO A 81 12.43 1.97 -14.12
N GLN A 82 13.60 2.24 -13.54
CA GLN A 82 14.78 2.75 -14.26
C GLN A 82 15.64 1.61 -14.78
#